data_AF-A0A525VPX9-F1
#
_entry.id   AF-A0A525VPX9-F1
#
_cell.length_a   1.000
_cell.length_b   1.000
_cell.length_c   1.000
_cell.angle_alpha   90.00
_cell.angle_beta   90.00
_cell.angle_gamma   90.00
#
_symmetry.space_group_name_H-M   'P 1'
#
loop_
_entity.id
_entity.type
_entity.pdbx_description
1 polymer ?
#
loop_
_entity_poly.entity_id
_entity_poly.type
_entity_poly.pdbx_seq_one_letter_code
_entity_poly.pdbx_strand_id
1 'polypeptide(L)'
;MKHVILHADGMADHPRKELGGRTPLEAASTPHLDRLAQGGEFGLLAAAPENVRQGNGLLGTAILGYDPKKYYQGPGPLEAASLGVAIGEHDVVYRCTMVTLRADAHSMSKGGLNEIKKLGPHMVMDDATAGLISTEEAREVIEVINEQLGSEMIQFYQGLGHRHLMVWVGGKSRAVCTDPQLLVGRPIADVLPAGDGADFLWKLMDASFQILRDHPLNEERSGAGKKPANCLWLWGQGKALLWPSLSERLKMSGVVVSPNDVHRGLGIMAGLEAVDGARLAGADLRTQAAVALEELKKKDFAYIHVKLPDEVVYGEDVAAKVKGIEAVDRELVGPLFEGLAKLGTYRIVAVCDSGNVHHGQAAEGPGFFAYRDSAAAPSVEAARRFIEADARASVVPPRDATKFVVRLFAKGT
;
A
#
# COMPACT_ATOMS: atom_id res chain seq x y z
N MET A 1 -29.75 0.60 4.42
CA MET A 1 -28.75 -0.47 4.41
C MET A 1 -27.37 0.16 4.21
N LYS A 2 -26.36 -0.26 4.96
CA LYS A 2 -24.98 0.25 4.86
C LYS A 2 -24.10 -0.72 4.08
N HIS A 3 -23.08 -0.21 3.40
CA HIS A 3 -22.18 -1.04 2.59
C HIS A 3 -20.74 -0.79 2.98
N VAL A 4 -19.96 -1.85 3.13
CA VAL A 4 -18.57 -1.77 3.57
C VAL A 4 -17.69 -2.64 2.70
N ILE A 5 -16.59 -2.06 2.24
CA ILE A 5 -15.42 -2.81 1.81
C ILE A 5 -14.38 -2.63 2.92
N LEU A 6 -13.99 -3.74 3.56
CA LEU A 6 -12.85 -3.80 4.45
C LEU A 6 -11.68 -4.42 3.69
N HIS A 7 -10.68 -3.61 3.36
CA HIS A 7 -9.45 -4.09 2.73
C HIS A 7 -8.36 -4.23 3.80
N ALA A 8 -8.03 -5.47 4.14
CA ALA A 8 -6.97 -5.81 5.08
C ALA A 8 -5.71 -6.22 4.32
N ASP A 9 -4.91 -5.21 3.96
CA ASP A 9 -3.72 -5.29 3.12
C ASP A 9 -2.55 -5.93 3.90
N GLY A 10 -1.92 -6.95 3.30
CA GLY A 10 -0.67 -7.54 3.82
C GLY A 10 -0.81 -8.49 5.02
N MET A 11 -2.02 -8.92 5.38
CA MET A 11 -2.21 -9.91 6.45
C MET A 11 -1.99 -11.34 5.96
N ALA A 12 -2.24 -11.63 4.68
CA ALA A 12 -1.94 -12.94 4.12
C ALA A 12 -0.43 -13.13 3.98
N ASP A 13 0.03 -14.37 4.06
CA ASP A 13 1.44 -14.68 3.99
C ASP A 13 1.73 -16.13 3.55
N HIS A 14 3.01 -16.48 3.55
CA HIS A 14 3.50 -17.82 3.38
C HIS A 14 3.70 -18.55 4.72
N PRO A 15 3.68 -19.90 4.71
CA PRO A 15 4.06 -20.71 5.85
C PRO A 15 5.41 -20.33 6.45
N ARG A 16 5.47 -20.15 7.78
CA ARG A 16 6.68 -19.80 8.53
C ARG A 16 7.15 -20.98 9.37
N LYS A 17 8.47 -21.23 9.40
CA LYS A 17 9.05 -22.34 10.18
C LYS A 17 8.82 -22.13 11.69
N GLU A 18 8.92 -20.88 12.13
CA GLU A 18 8.70 -20.40 13.50
C GLU A 18 7.28 -20.71 14.00
N LEU A 19 6.32 -20.84 13.09
CA LEU A 19 4.91 -21.12 13.40
C LEU A 19 4.53 -22.59 13.19
N GLY A 20 5.51 -23.47 12.97
CA GLY A 20 5.29 -24.89 12.71
C GLY A 20 4.70 -25.16 11.32
N GLY A 21 5.04 -24.34 10.32
CA GLY A 21 4.53 -24.48 8.95
C GLY A 21 3.17 -23.83 8.72
N ARG A 22 2.68 -23.01 9.66
CA ARG A 22 1.47 -22.19 9.50
C ARG A 22 1.81 -20.80 8.97
N THR A 23 0.87 -20.14 8.32
CA THR A 23 0.95 -18.69 8.04
C THR A 23 0.73 -17.89 9.34
N PRO A 24 1.16 -16.62 9.42
CA PRO A 24 0.83 -15.73 10.54
C PRO A 24 -0.68 -15.59 10.74
N LEU A 25 -1.46 -15.53 9.67
CA LEU A 25 -2.92 -15.45 9.73
C LEU A 25 -3.55 -16.74 10.26
N GLU A 26 -3.02 -17.92 9.88
CA GLU A 26 -3.45 -19.21 10.44
C GLU A 26 -3.16 -19.34 11.93
N ALA A 27 -2.03 -18.79 12.39
CA ALA A 27 -1.59 -18.82 13.78
C ALA A 27 -2.31 -17.80 14.67
N ALA A 28 -2.80 -16.69 14.10
CA ALA A 28 -3.50 -15.63 14.82
C ALA A 28 -4.91 -16.07 15.27
N SER A 29 -5.32 -15.58 16.44
CA SER A 29 -6.72 -15.65 16.90
C SER A 29 -7.55 -14.53 16.26
N THR A 30 -8.36 -14.88 15.25
CA THR A 30 -9.16 -13.93 14.46
C THR A 30 -10.68 -14.25 14.48
N PRO A 31 -11.31 -14.34 15.66
CA PRO A 31 -12.71 -14.77 15.76
C PRO A 31 -13.72 -13.88 15.02
N HIS A 32 -13.43 -12.59 14.80
CA HIS A 32 -14.36 -11.69 14.12
C HIS A 32 -14.33 -11.88 12.59
N LEU A 33 -13.13 -12.01 12.01
CA LEU A 33 -12.92 -12.38 10.61
C LEU A 33 -13.43 -13.82 10.34
N ASP A 34 -13.16 -14.76 11.24
CA ASP A 34 -13.67 -16.13 11.15
C ASP A 34 -15.21 -16.13 11.10
N ARG A 35 -15.86 -15.35 11.96
CA ARG A 35 -17.33 -15.17 11.94
C ARG A 35 -17.83 -14.57 10.62
N LEU A 36 -17.05 -13.74 9.94
CA LEU A 36 -17.40 -13.23 8.62
C LEU A 36 -17.30 -14.33 7.55
N ALA A 37 -16.22 -15.12 7.57
CA ALA A 37 -16.04 -16.26 6.66
C ALA A 37 -17.15 -17.32 6.82
N GLN A 38 -17.59 -17.56 8.06
CA GLN A 38 -18.67 -18.49 8.42
C GLN A 38 -20.07 -17.97 8.07
N GLY A 39 -20.24 -16.64 8.00
CA GLY A 39 -21.55 -15.99 7.93
C GLY A 39 -22.02 -15.63 6.51
N GLY A 40 -21.33 -16.12 5.47
CA GLY A 40 -21.68 -15.83 4.08
C GLY A 40 -20.77 -16.53 3.06
N GLU A 41 -20.50 -15.85 1.94
CA GLU A 41 -19.66 -16.40 0.88
C GLU A 41 -18.18 -16.16 1.18
N PHE A 42 -17.35 -17.18 1.04
CA PHE A 42 -15.90 -17.08 1.29
C PHE A 42 -15.15 -17.83 0.18
N GLY A 43 -14.04 -17.27 -0.29
CA GLY A 43 -13.23 -17.94 -1.30
C GLY A 43 -12.15 -17.05 -1.88
N LEU A 44 -11.52 -17.53 -2.95
CA LEU A 44 -10.43 -16.85 -3.63
C LEU A 44 -10.92 -15.72 -4.53
N LEU A 45 -10.03 -14.74 -4.73
CA LEU A 45 -10.10 -13.81 -5.83
C LEU A 45 -9.54 -14.48 -7.10
N ALA A 46 -10.08 -14.09 -8.25
CA ALA A 46 -9.46 -14.42 -9.52
C ALA A 46 -8.09 -13.72 -9.63
N ALA A 47 -7.10 -14.42 -10.17
CA ALA A 47 -5.79 -13.85 -10.41
C ALA A 47 -5.90 -12.61 -11.31
N ALA A 48 -5.04 -11.61 -11.06
CA ALA A 48 -4.95 -10.46 -11.94
C ALA A 48 -4.58 -10.92 -13.37
N PRO A 49 -5.14 -10.30 -14.41
CA PRO A 49 -4.76 -10.63 -15.77
C PRO A 49 -3.26 -10.43 -16.01
N GLU A 50 -2.69 -11.23 -16.91
CA GLU A 50 -1.33 -11.00 -17.39
C GLU A 50 -1.17 -9.59 -17.99
N ASN A 51 0.03 -9.03 -17.83
CA ASN A 51 0.45 -7.72 -18.35
C ASN A 51 -0.22 -6.49 -17.69
N VAL A 52 -0.62 -6.60 -16.42
CA VAL A 52 -1.04 -5.46 -15.61
C VAL A 52 0.14 -4.92 -14.80
N ARG A 53 0.23 -3.59 -14.64
CA ARG A 53 1.21 -2.98 -13.74
C ARG A 53 1.00 -3.48 -12.31
N GLN A 54 2.05 -3.91 -11.65
CA GLN A 54 2.00 -4.36 -10.26
C GLN A 54 2.23 -3.20 -9.28
N GLY A 55 1.72 -3.34 -8.06
CA GLY A 55 1.98 -2.43 -6.95
C GLY A 55 0.77 -2.14 -6.07
N ASN A 56 1.01 -1.40 -4.98
CA ASN A 56 -0.03 -0.99 -4.04
C ASN A 56 -1.17 -0.24 -4.75
N GLY A 57 -2.40 -0.49 -4.32
CA GLY A 57 -3.61 0.09 -4.90
C GLY A 57 -4.15 -0.65 -6.12
N LEU A 58 -3.41 -1.64 -6.68
CA LEU A 58 -3.89 -2.46 -7.79
C LEU A 58 -5.17 -3.21 -7.42
N LEU A 59 -5.14 -3.97 -6.32
CA LEU A 59 -6.29 -4.73 -5.87
C LEU A 59 -7.44 -3.80 -5.45
N GLY A 60 -7.14 -2.70 -4.76
CA GLY A 60 -8.13 -1.68 -4.41
C GLY A 60 -8.85 -1.08 -5.63
N THR A 61 -8.11 -0.83 -6.72
CA THR A 61 -8.67 -0.40 -8.02
C THR A 61 -9.70 -1.41 -8.53
N ALA A 62 -9.34 -2.70 -8.51
CA ALA A 62 -10.24 -3.76 -8.91
C ALA A 62 -11.45 -3.85 -7.98
N ILE A 63 -11.27 -3.88 -6.65
CA ILE A 63 -12.38 -4.01 -5.68
C ILE A 63 -13.42 -2.89 -5.85
N LEU A 64 -12.99 -1.66 -6.14
CA LEU A 64 -13.87 -0.51 -6.41
C LEU A 64 -14.55 -0.56 -7.80
N GLY A 65 -14.30 -1.62 -8.58
CA GLY A 65 -14.98 -1.92 -9.83
C GLY A 65 -14.37 -1.26 -11.06
N TYR A 66 -13.12 -0.79 -10.99
CA TYR A 66 -12.39 -0.24 -12.11
C TYR A 66 -11.49 -1.31 -12.72
N ASP A 67 -11.47 -1.41 -14.05
CA ASP A 67 -10.53 -2.28 -14.76
C ASP A 67 -9.09 -1.80 -14.55
N PRO A 68 -8.24 -2.59 -13.86
CA PRO A 68 -6.86 -2.17 -13.61
C PRO A 68 -6.05 -1.92 -14.87
N LYS A 69 -6.32 -2.62 -15.99
CA LYS A 69 -5.60 -2.38 -17.26
C LYS A 69 -5.80 -0.97 -17.77
N LYS A 70 -6.98 -0.39 -17.50
CA LYS A 70 -7.36 0.93 -17.98
C LYS A 70 -7.04 2.03 -16.97
N TYR A 71 -7.27 1.78 -15.68
CA TYR A 71 -7.31 2.83 -14.66
C TYR A 71 -6.11 2.82 -13.72
N TYR A 72 -5.49 1.67 -13.47
CA TYR A 72 -4.33 1.59 -12.59
C TYR A 72 -3.06 2.00 -13.33
N GLN A 73 -2.57 3.21 -13.03
CA GLN A 73 -1.32 3.71 -13.62
C GLN A 73 -0.10 3.45 -12.74
N GLY A 74 -0.29 3.02 -11.49
CA GLY A 74 0.75 2.88 -10.48
C GLY A 74 0.39 3.63 -9.20
N PRO A 75 1.18 3.46 -8.13
CA PRO A 75 0.89 4.06 -6.82
C PRO A 75 1.15 5.58 -6.76
N GLY A 76 2.03 6.13 -7.60
CA GLY A 76 2.38 7.57 -7.58
C GLY A 76 1.18 8.51 -7.73
N PRO A 77 0.36 8.37 -8.80
CA PRO A 77 -0.85 9.19 -8.98
C PRO A 77 -1.87 9.06 -7.84
N LEU A 78 -1.96 7.88 -7.23
CA LEU A 78 -2.86 7.66 -6.09
C LEU A 78 -2.36 8.47 -4.88
N GLU A 79 -1.08 8.35 -4.51
CA GLU A 79 -0.52 9.13 -3.39
C GLU A 79 -0.64 10.65 -3.63
N ALA A 80 -0.44 11.11 -4.87
CA ALA A 80 -0.60 12.51 -5.21
C ALA A 80 -2.03 13.03 -4.99
N ALA A 81 -3.03 12.22 -5.32
CA ALA A 81 -4.42 12.55 -5.04
C ALA A 81 -4.69 12.64 -3.53
N SER A 82 -4.03 11.81 -2.71
CA SER A 82 -4.11 11.94 -1.24
C SER A 82 -3.53 13.25 -0.74
N LEU A 83 -2.35 13.63 -1.24
CA LEU A 83 -1.64 14.84 -0.84
C LEU A 83 -2.25 16.13 -1.42
N GLY A 84 -3.27 16.03 -2.29
CA GLY A 84 -3.88 17.19 -2.94
C GLY A 84 -2.96 17.87 -3.95
N VAL A 85 -1.99 17.13 -4.50
CA VAL A 85 -1.06 17.64 -5.51
C VAL A 85 -1.80 17.81 -6.83
N ALA A 86 -1.76 19.03 -7.38
CA ALA A 86 -2.30 19.31 -8.70
C ALA A 86 -1.39 18.71 -9.78
N ILE A 87 -1.97 17.95 -10.70
CA ILE A 87 -1.25 17.24 -11.76
C ILE A 87 -1.92 17.55 -13.10
N GLY A 88 -1.14 18.03 -14.07
CA GLY A 88 -1.60 18.24 -15.43
C GLY A 88 -1.81 16.92 -16.18
N GLU A 89 -2.61 16.94 -17.24
CA GLU A 89 -2.95 15.75 -18.05
C GLU A 89 -1.71 15.06 -18.65
N HIS A 90 -0.62 15.81 -18.85
CA HIS A 90 0.61 15.32 -19.45
C HIS A 90 1.71 15.01 -18.42
N ASP A 91 1.48 15.31 -17.15
CA ASP A 91 2.46 15.15 -16.10
C ASP A 91 2.54 13.69 -15.66
N VAL A 92 3.71 13.32 -15.16
CA VAL A 92 3.95 11.98 -14.61
C VAL A 92 4.42 12.13 -13.19
N VAL A 93 3.72 11.44 -12.29
CA VAL A 93 4.07 11.36 -10.89
C VAL A 93 4.91 10.11 -10.68
N TYR A 94 6.02 10.26 -9.98
CA TYR A 94 6.85 9.19 -9.46
C TYR A 94 6.74 9.18 -7.94
N ARG A 95 6.69 8.00 -7.34
CA ARG A 95 7.10 7.86 -5.94
C ARG A 95 8.58 8.17 -5.85
N CYS A 96 8.94 8.89 -4.81
CA CYS A 96 10.28 9.27 -4.45
C CYS A 96 10.55 8.74 -3.05
N THR A 97 11.27 7.63 -2.96
CA THR A 97 11.54 6.96 -1.69
C THR A 97 12.95 7.27 -1.21
N MET A 98 13.10 7.70 0.04
CA MET A 98 14.41 7.79 0.68
C MET A 98 14.92 6.39 1.01
N VAL A 99 16.13 6.09 0.57
CA VAL A 99 16.76 4.79 0.79
C VAL A 99 18.15 4.93 1.38
N THR A 100 18.63 3.83 1.96
CA THR A 100 20.03 3.67 2.35
C THR A 100 20.72 2.77 1.32
N LEU A 101 21.69 3.33 0.62
CA LEU A 101 22.63 2.59 -0.20
C LEU A 101 23.93 2.37 0.58
N ARG A 102 24.52 1.19 0.44
CA ARG A 102 25.86 0.88 0.95
C ARG A 102 26.78 0.41 -0.15
N ALA A 103 28.07 0.65 0.02
CA ALA A 103 29.08 0.09 -0.84
C ALA A 103 29.07 -1.46 -0.74
N ASP A 104 29.37 -2.11 -1.86
CA ASP A 104 29.59 -3.55 -1.90
C ASP A 104 30.83 -3.97 -1.10
N ALA A 105 30.99 -5.27 -0.85
CA ALA A 105 32.10 -5.76 -0.03
C ALA A 105 33.48 -5.36 -0.59
N HIS A 106 33.63 -5.31 -1.92
CA HIS A 106 34.88 -4.91 -2.55
C HIS A 106 35.20 -3.43 -2.33
N SER A 107 34.23 -2.54 -2.52
CA SER A 107 34.40 -1.09 -2.40
C SER A 107 34.49 -0.65 -0.94
N MET A 108 33.84 -1.37 -0.02
CA MET A 108 34.03 -1.16 1.43
C MET A 108 35.50 -1.28 1.85
N SER A 109 36.27 -2.21 1.25
CA SER A 109 37.70 -2.37 1.53
C SER A 109 38.59 -1.26 0.96
N LYS A 110 38.04 -0.40 0.10
CA LYS A 110 38.76 0.63 -0.66
C LYS A 110 38.38 2.06 -0.30
N GLY A 111 37.64 2.30 0.79
CA GLY A 111 37.22 3.65 1.20
C GLY A 111 35.70 3.84 1.27
N GLY A 112 34.92 2.81 0.96
CA GLY A 112 33.47 2.79 1.17
C GLY A 112 32.71 3.76 0.26
N LEU A 113 31.69 4.42 0.82
CA LEU A 113 30.82 5.36 0.09
C LEU A 113 31.57 6.59 -0.44
N ASN A 114 32.67 6.99 0.19
CA ASN A 114 33.41 8.21 -0.14
C ASN A 114 34.14 8.11 -1.49
N GLU A 115 34.47 6.89 -1.93
CA GLU A 115 35.12 6.65 -3.22
C GLU A 115 34.12 6.50 -4.38
N ILE A 116 32.82 6.44 -4.06
CA ILE A 116 31.77 6.21 -5.04
C ILE A 116 31.31 7.55 -5.64
N LYS A 117 31.70 7.79 -6.88
CA LYS A 117 31.39 9.04 -7.62
C LYS A 117 30.07 9.00 -8.37
N LYS A 118 29.47 7.83 -8.57
CA LYS A 118 28.21 7.64 -9.27
C LYS A 118 27.53 6.34 -8.88
N LEU A 119 26.21 6.27 -8.95
CA LEU A 119 25.45 5.04 -8.79
C LEU A 119 25.88 3.99 -9.83
N GLY A 120 25.98 2.74 -9.39
CA GLY A 120 26.45 1.66 -10.25
C GLY A 120 26.61 0.31 -9.54
N PRO A 121 27.41 -0.62 -10.10
CA PRO A 121 27.46 -2.02 -9.64
C PRO A 121 28.08 -2.22 -8.26
N HIS A 122 28.80 -1.22 -7.75
CA HIS A 122 29.40 -1.20 -6.42
C HIS A 122 28.42 -0.77 -5.32
N MET A 123 27.13 -0.60 -5.65
CA MET A 123 26.09 -0.17 -4.72
C MET A 123 25.08 -1.29 -4.45
N VAL A 124 24.72 -1.44 -3.18
CA VAL A 124 23.72 -2.38 -2.68
C VAL A 124 22.64 -1.60 -1.95
N MET A 125 21.38 -1.93 -2.18
CA MET A 125 20.26 -1.40 -1.40
C MET A 125 20.31 -2.01 0.00
N ASP A 126 20.70 -1.21 0.99
CA ASP A 126 20.82 -1.66 2.38
C ASP A 126 19.47 -1.61 3.10
N ASP A 127 18.71 -0.54 2.88
CA ASP A 127 17.40 -0.33 3.50
C ASP A 127 16.51 0.52 2.59
N ALA A 128 15.29 0.05 2.31
CA ALA A 128 14.34 0.73 1.41
C ALA A 128 13.48 1.80 2.12
N THR A 129 13.73 2.04 3.40
CA THR A 129 12.98 2.98 4.26
C THR A 129 13.87 4.01 4.95
N ALA A 130 15.18 3.97 4.67
CA ALA A 130 16.22 4.69 5.39
C ALA A 130 16.16 4.49 6.92
N GLY A 131 15.85 3.26 7.35
CA GLY A 131 15.65 2.92 8.76
C GLY A 131 14.44 3.64 9.36
N LEU A 132 13.34 3.67 8.62
CA LEU A 132 12.09 4.35 8.99
C LEU A 132 12.31 5.79 9.47
N ILE A 133 13.05 6.57 8.66
CA ILE A 133 13.29 8.00 8.91
C ILE A 133 11.98 8.73 9.27
N SER A 134 12.04 9.61 10.28
CA SER A 134 10.84 10.34 10.69
C SER A 134 10.42 11.36 9.63
N THR A 135 9.15 11.77 9.66
CA THR A 135 8.64 12.79 8.74
C THR A 135 9.33 14.14 8.94
N GLU A 136 9.76 14.43 10.16
CA GLU A 136 10.49 15.65 10.51
C GLU A 136 11.89 15.64 9.90
N GLU A 137 12.66 14.57 10.12
CA GLU A 137 14.00 14.40 9.55
C GLU A 137 13.94 14.40 8.01
N ALA A 138 12.96 13.68 7.43
CA ALA A 138 12.79 13.62 5.98
C ALA A 138 12.39 14.96 5.35
N ARG A 139 11.76 15.87 6.11
CA ARG A 139 11.40 17.21 5.61
C ARG A 139 12.62 17.98 5.17
N GLU A 140 13.63 18.03 6.03
CA GLU A 140 14.89 18.75 5.79
C GLU A 140 15.57 18.24 4.51
N VAL A 141 15.56 16.92 4.32
CA VAL A 141 16.12 16.27 3.12
C VAL A 141 15.37 16.66 1.85
N ILE A 142 14.03 16.63 1.86
CA ILE A 142 13.23 17.01 0.69
C ILE A 142 13.34 18.49 0.36
N GLU A 143 13.46 19.36 1.37
CA GLU A 143 13.68 20.79 1.15
C GLU A 143 14.98 21.05 0.39
N VAL A 144 16.10 20.49 0.85
CA VAL A 144 17.40 20.61 0.16
C VAL A 144 17.37 20.02 -1.25
N ILE A 145 16.68 18.90 -1.44
CA ILE A 145 16.50 18.28 -2.76
C ILE A 145 15.70 19.19 -3.69
N ASN A 146 14.62 19.81 -3.21
CA ASN A 146 13.85 20.75 -4.01
C ASN A 146 14.67 21.98 -4.39
N GLU A 147 15.49 22.51 -3.47
CA GLU A 147 16.35 23.66 -3.74
C GLU A 147 17.41 23.36 -4.80
N GLN A 148 17.99 22.15 -4.80
CA GLN A 148 19.11 21.81 -5.68
C GLN A 148 18.69 21.12 -6.98
N LEU A 149 17.64 20.30 -6.95
CA LEU A 149 17.18 19.47 -8.08
C LEU A 149 15.79 19.87 -8.60
N GLY A 150 15.06 20.70 -7.86
CA GLY A 150 13.77 21.23 -8.30
C GLY A 150 13.91 22.23 -9.44
N SER A 151 12.86 22.35 -10.24
CA SER A 151 12.75 23.28 -11.37
C SER A 151 11.28 23.45 -11.77
N GLU A 152 11.01 24.30 -12.76
CA GLU A 152 9.65 24.40 -13.36
C GLU A 152 9.16 23.06 -13.93
N MET A 153 10.08 22.13 -14.27
CA MET A 153 9.76 20.83 -14.83
C MET A 153 9.71 19.70 -13.80
N ILE A 154 10.34 19.89 -12.63
CA ILE A 154 10.51 18.87 -11.59
C ILE A 154 10.22 19.46 -10.23
N GLN A 155 9.23 18.90 -9.55
CA GLN A 155 8.89 19.30 -8.19
C GLN A 155 8.81 18.07 -7.29
N PHE A 156 9.46 18.12 -6.13
CA PHE A 156 9.33 17.10 -5.10
C PHE A 156 8.31 17.56 -4.05
N TYR A 157 7.49 16.62 -3.59
CA TYR A 157 6.45 16.86 -2.60
C TYR A 157 6.69 16.00 -1.37
N GLN A 158 6.72 16.65 -0.21
CA GLN A 158 6.80 15.95 1.07
C GLN A 158 5.60 15.01 1.24
N GLY A 159 5.89 13.85 1.84
CA GLY A 159 4.91 12.86 2.26
C GLY A 159 5.32 12.37 3.65
N LEU A 160 5.03 11.10 3.97
CA LEU A 160 5.24 10.55 5.32
C LEU A 160 6.50 9.69 5.40
N GLY A 161 7.34 9.96 6.41
CA GLY A 161 8.61 9.26 6.62
C GLY A 161 9.47 9.27 5.36
N HIS A 162 9.85 8.09 4.88
CA HIS A 162 10.66 7.90 3.66
C HIS A 162 9.89 8.04 2.33
N ARG A 163 8.57 8.28 2.36
CA ARG A 163 7.71 8.25 1.16
C ARG A 163 7.36 9.66 0.70
N HIS A 164 7.82 10.03 -0.48
CA HIS A 164 7.59 11.33 -1.10
C HIS A 164 7.16 11.15 -2.55
N LEU A 165 6.89 12.25 -3.24
CA LEU A 165 6.59 12.25 -4.66
C LEU A 165 7.52 13.17 -5.42
N MET A 166 7.70 12.85 -6.70
CA MET A 166 8.26 13.75 -7.70
C MET A 166 7.24 13.89 -8.83
N VAL A 167 6.86 15.12 -9.16
CA VAL A 167 6.08 15.42 -10.38
C VAL A 167 7.04 15.86 -11.46
N TRP A 168 6.93 15.20 -12.62
CA TRP A 168 7.64 15.57 -13.84
C TRP A 168 6.64 16.11 -14.87
N VAL A 169 6.68 17.42 -15.08
CA VAL A 169 5.82 18.12 -16.05
C VAL A 169 6.10 17.59 -17.45
N GLY A 170 5.07 17.12 -18.16
CA GLY A 170 5.25 16.50 -19.49
C GLY A 170 6.15 15.25 -19.49
N GLY A 171 6.30 14.59 -18.35
CA GLY A 171 7.25 13.49 -18.14
C GLY A 171 6.95 12.21 -18.90
N LYS A 172 7.83 11.23 -18.76
CA LYS A 172 7.70 9.92 -19.42
C LYS A 172 7.07 8.91 -18.47
N SER A 173 5.99 8.24 -18.87
CA SER A 173 5.28 7.24 -18.04
C SER A 173 5.64 5.79 -18.39
N ARG A 174 6.45 5.61 -19.44
CA ARG A 174 6.91 4.31 -19.95
C ARG A 174 8.32 3.94 -19.47
N ALA A 175 8.92 4.75 -18.59
CA ALA A 175 10.08 4.33 -17.82
C ALA A 175 9.75 3.01 -17.09
N VAL A 176 10.76 2.18 -16.88
CA VAL A 176 10.69 0.99 -16.04
C VAL A 176 11.54 1.28 -14.81
N CYS A 177 10.88 1.30 -13.65
CA CYS A 177 11.51 1.55 -12.36
C CYS A 177 11.06 0.48 -11.39
N THR A 178 11.97 0.02 -10.53
CA THR A 178 11.71 -1.08 -9.59
C THR A 178 11.40 -0.53 -8.21
N ASP A 179 10.45 -1.17 -7.51
CA ASP A 179 10.17 -0.89 -6.10
C ASP A 179 11.43 -1.19 -5.26
N PRO A 180 11.95 -0.21 -4.47
CA PRO A 180 13.18 -0.38 -3.71
C PRO A 180 13.07 -1.50 -2.66
N GLN A 181 11.86 -1.83 -2.20
CA GLN A 181 11.65 -2.91 -1.24
C GLN A 181 12.11 -4.28 -1.81
N LEU A 182 12.06 -4.46 -3.12
CA LEU A 182 12.45 -5.72 -3.78
C LEU A 182 13.96 -5.87 -3.89
N LEU A 183 14.67 -4.76 -3.63
CA LEU A 183 16.09 -4.63 -3.84
C LEU A 183 16.89 -4.78 -2.56
N VAL A 184 16.25 -4.79 -1.38
CA VAL A 184 16.94 -4.89 -0.08
C VAL A 184 17.90 -6.10 -0.08
N GLY A 185 19.17 -5.82 0.21
CA GLY A 185 20.27 -6.78 0.20
C GLY A 185 20.87 -7.09 -1.18
N ARG A 186 20.35 -6.50 -2.27
CA ARG A 186 20.76 -6.78 -3.66
C ARG A 186 21.55 -5.61 -4.28
N PRO A 187 22.47 -5.90 -5.22
CA PRO A 187 23.07 -4.86 -6.06
C PRO A 187 22.03 -4.11 -6.88
N ILE A 188 22.24 -2.80 -7.08
CA ILE A 188 21.26 -1.95 -7.78
C ILE A 188 21.50 -1.81 -9.29
N ALA A 189 22.65 -2.24 -9.81
CA ALA A 189 23.05 -1.94 -11.20
C ALA A 189 22.05 -2.42 -12.25
N ASP A 190 21.48 -3.61 -12.06
CA ASP A 190 20.59 -4.24 -13.05
C ASP A 190 19.14 -3.75 -12.95
N VAL A 191 18.85 -2.84 -12.02
CA VAL A 191 17.50 -2.39 -11.66
C VAL A 191 17.36 -0.87 -11.60
N LEU A 192 18.38 -0.16 -12.08
CA LEU A 192 18.30 1.28 -12.35
C LEU A 192 17.23 1.56 -13.42
N PRO A 193 16.69 2.80 -13.48
CA PRO A 193 15.66 3.14 -14.46
C PRO A 193 16.03 2.73 -15.88
N ALA A 194 15.08 2.14 -16.59
CA ALA A 194 15.25 1.70 -17.98
C ALA A 194 14.11 2.21 -18.88
N GLY A 195 14.34 2.20 -20.20
CA GLY A 195 13.36 2.66 -21.18
C GLY A 195 13.27 4.18 -21.30
N ASP A 196 12.08 4.69 -21.65
CA ASP A 196 11.87 6.11 -21.98
C ASP A 196 12.04 7.00 -20.75
N GLY A 197 12.94 7.99 -20.83
CA GLY A 197 13.27 8.89 -19.73
C GLY A 197 14.27 8.34 -18.71
N ALA A 198 14.80 7.13 -18.91
CA ALA A 198 15.73 6.47 -18.00
C ALA A 198 16.95 7.33 -17.64
N ASP A 199 17.65 7.87 -18.65
CA ASP A 199 18.86 8.68 -18.43
C ASP A 199 18.61 9.90 -17.55
N PHE A 200 17.42 10.50 -17.66
CA PHE A 200 17.03 11.65 -16.86
C PHE A 200 16.75 11.26 -15.41
N LEU A 201 15.97 10.20 -15.21
CA LEU A 201 15.67 9.66 -13.87
C LEU A 201 16.93 9.19 -13.16
N TRP A 202 17.81 8.49 -13.87
CA TRP A 202 19.08 8.03 -13.34
C TRP A 202 19.96 9.21 -12.91
N LYS A 203 20.08 10.27 -13.74
CA LYS A 203 20.83 11.48 -13.37
C LYS A 203 20.26 12.16 -12.12
N LEU A 204 18.94 12.20 -11.96
CA LEU A 204 18.31 12.75 -10.75
C LEU A 204 18.62 11.89 -9.52
N MET A 205 18.50 10.57 -9.62
CA MET A 205 18.84 9.65 -8.53
C MET A 205 20.32 9.76 -8.16
N ASP A 206 21.21 9.80 -9.16
CA ASP A 206 22.66 9.95 -8.97
C ASP A 206 23.02 11.28 -8.30
N ALA A 207 22.43 12.39 -8.78
CA ALA A 207 22.62 13.69 -8.17
C ALA A 207 22.10 13.73 -6.72
N SER A 208 20.95 13.11 -6.45
CA SER A 208 20.43 12.99 -5.08
C SER A 208 21.40 12.24 -4.17
N PHE A 209 22.05 11.19 -4.66
CA PHE A 209 23.06 10.48 -3.89
C PHE A 209 24.27 11.36 -3.56
N GLN A 210 24.77 12.15 -4.53
CA GLN A 210 25.88 13.07 -4.28
C GLN A 210 25.55 14.16 -3.25
N ILE A 211 24.31 14.67 -3.27
CA ILE A 211 23.85 15.68 -2.32
C ILE A 211 23.68 15.07 -0.92
N LEU A 212 23.05 13.90 -0.84
CA LEU A 212 22.59 13.33 0.43
C LEU A 212 23.66 12.53 1.16
N ARG A 213 24.63 11.93 0.46
CA ARG A 213 25.71 11.16 1.11
C ARG A 213 26.42 11.97 2.19
N ASP A 214 26.70 13.24 1.90
CA ASP A 214 27.49 14.13 2.75
C ASP A 214 26.61 15.13 3.52
N HIS A 215 25.30 14.88 3.61
CA HIS A 215 24.35 15.75 4.29
C HIS A 215 24.50 15.67 5.82
N PRO A 216 24.52 16.79 6.58
CA PRO A 216 24.74 16.79 8.04
C PRO A 216 23.78 15.89 8.82
N LEU A 217 22.50 15.85 8.42
CA LEU A 217 21.52 14.92 9.00
C LEU A 217 21.99 13.46 8.93
N ASN A 218 22.62 13.04 7.82
CA ASN A 218 23.08 11.66 7.66
C ASN A 218 24.33 11.36 8.49
N GLU A 219 25.17 12.37 8.76
CA GLU A 219 26.26 12.25 9.73
C GLU A 219 25.71 12.03 11.15
N GLU A 220 24.71 12.82 11.56
CA GLU A 220 24.03 12.68 12.86
C GLU A 220 23.35 11.30 12.99
N ARG A 221 22.59 10.90 11.98
CA ARG A 221 21.92 9.58 11.94
C ARG A 221 22.93 8.45 12.09
N SER A 222 24.03 8.51 11.35
CA SER A 222 25.09 7.48 11.40
C SER A 222 25.77 7.47 12.77
N GLY A 223 26.05 8.64 13.35
CA GLY A 223 26.60 8.79 14.70
C GLY A 223 25.68 8.22 15.80
N ALA A 224 24.37 8.26 15.57
CA ALA A 224 23.36 7.65 16.43
C ALA A 224 23.08 6.16 16.11
N GLY A 225 23.81 5.55 15.17
CA GLY A 225 23.60 4.17 14.74
C GLY A 225 22.34 3.93 13.91
N LYS A 226 21.68 5.00 13.44
CA LYS A 226 20.55 4.93 12.50
C LYS A 226 21.06 4.79 11.06
N LYS A 227 20.21 4.27 10.18
CA LYS A 227 20.50 4.18 8.74
C LYS A 227 20.41 5.58 8.08
N PRO A 228 21.39 5.99 7.25
CA PRO A 228 21.33 7.28 6.56
C PRO A 228 20.35 7.25 5.37
N ALA A 229 19.62 8.33 5.14
CA ALA A 229 18.81 8.56 3.94
C ALA A 229 19.69 9.19 2.86
N ASN A 230 20.54 8.39 2.22
CA ASN A 230 21.62 8.89 1.37
C ASN A 230 21.31 8.86 -0.14
N CYS A 231 20.10 8.48 -0.55
CA CYS A 231 19.68 8.52 -1.95
C CYS A 231 18.15 8.62 -2.05
N LEU A 232 17.66 9.29 -3.10
CA LEU A 232 16.27 9.17 -3.53
C LEU A 232 16.14 8.08 -4.57
N TRP A 233 15.07 7.29 -4.46
CA TRP A 233 14.75 6.20 -5.37
C TRP A 233 13.42 6.49 -6.06
N LEU A 234 13.44 6.63 -7.40
CA LEU A 234 12.28 7.01 -8.20
C LEU A 234 11.59 5.78 -8.79
N TRP A 235 10.30 5.58 -8.48
CA TRP A 235 9.54 4.41 -8.92
C TRP A 235 8.03 4.63 -8.87
N GLY A 236 7.23 3.60 -9.18
CA GLY A 236 5.78 3.65 -8.99
C GLY A 236 5.06 4.68 -9.88
N GLN A 237 5.67 4.99 -11.01
CA GLN A 237 5.33 6.09 -11.89
C GLN A 237 4.01 5.91 -12.62
N GLY A 238 3.25 7.00 -12.78
CA GLY A 238 1.99 6.97 -13.53
C GLY A 238 1.49 8.37 -13.89
N LYS A 239 0.51 8.41 -14.79
CA LYS A 239 -0.26 9.61 -15.09
C LYS A 239 -1.49 9.71 -14.20
N ALA A 240 -1.92 10.92 -13.89
CA ALA A 240 -3.24 11.13 -13.30
C ALA A 240 -4.32 10.92 -14.38
N LEU A 241 -5.03 9.80 -14.30
CA LEU A 241 -6.21 9.56 -15.12
C LEU A 241 -7.46 10.01 -14.39
N LEU A 242 -8.42 10.57 -15.14
CA LEU A 242 -9.76 10.81 -14.62
C LEU A 242 -10.53 9.49 -14.54
N TRP A 243 -11.03 9.19 -13.35
CA TRP A 243 -11.84 8.01 -13.09
C TRP A 243 -13.32 8.40 -13.08
N PRO A 244 -14.21 7.61 -13.72
CA PRO A 244 -15.65 7.81 -13.56
C PRO A 244 -16.05 7.72 -12.09
N SER A 245 -16.75 8.73 -11.57
CA SER A 245 -17.14 8.76 -10.15
C SER A 245 -18.01 7.57 -9.77
N LEU A 246 -17.61 6.87 -8.72
CA LEU A 246 -18.37 5.76 -8.15
C LEU A 246 -19.68 6.26 -7.54
N SER A 247 -19.61 7.41 -6.85
CA SER A 247 -20.76 8.06 -6.21
C SER A 247 -21.84 8.45 -7.23
N GLU A 248 -21.44 8.94 -8.40
CA GLU A 248 -22.37 9.24 -9.51
C GLU A 248 -22.92 7.96 -10.14
N ARG A 249 -22.05 7.00 -10.46
CA ARG A 249 -22.41 5.74 -11.13
C ARG A 249 -23.38 4.90 -10.30
N LEU A 250 -23.21 4.90 -8.99
CA LEU A 250 -24.01 4.12 -8.05
C LEU A 250 -25.09 4.95 -7.32
N LYS A 251 -25.18 6.26 -7.62
CA LYS A 251 -26.12 7.21 -7.01
C LYS A 251 -26.10 7.16 -5.49
N MET A 252 -24.93 7.33 -4.91
CA MET A 252 -24.73 7.19 -3.48
C MET A 252 -23.68 8.10 -2.89
N SER A 253 -23.71 8.21 -1.57
CA SER A 253 -22.68 8.87 -0.79
C SER A 253 -21.70 7.84 -0.21
N GLY A 254 -20.39 8.09 -0.37
CA GLY A 254 -19.37 7.16 0.08
C GLY A 254 -18.15 7.86 0.66
N VAL A 255 -17.44 7.14 1.53
CA VAL A 255 -16.25 7.63 2.22
C VAL A 255 -15.08 6.66 2.08
N VAL A 256 -13.86 7.17 2.02
CA VAL A 256 -12.63 6.40 2.23
C VAL A 256 -12.05 6.68 3.61
N VAL A 257 -11.79 5.61 4.36
CA VAL A 257 -11.18 5.61 5.69
C VAL A 257 -9.86 4.84 5.61
N SER A 258 -8.77 5.54 5.36
CA SER A 258 -7.44 4.96 5.22
C SER A 258 -6.37 5.89 5.80
N PRO A 259 -5.49 5.41 6.69
CA PRO A 259 -4.27 6.13 7.07
C PRO A 259 -3.17 6.02 5.99
N ASN A 260 -3.33 5.15 5.00
CA ASN A 260 -2.38 4.96 3.91
C ASN A 260 -2.75 5.85 2.70
N ASP A 261 -1.78 6.62 2.22
CA ASP A 261 -1.96 7.59 1.13
C ASP A 261 -2.37 6.98 -0.20
N VAL A 262 -1.85 5.80 -0.56
CA VAL A 262 -2.25 5.11 -1.80
C VAL A 262 -3.75 4.80 -1.76
N HIS A 263 -4.22 4.21 -0.67
CA HIS A 263 -5.63 3.80 -0.54
C HIS A 263 -6.56 5.00 -0.27
N ARG A 264 -6.08 6.04 0.40
CA ARG A 264 -6.82 7.29 0.57
C ARG A 264 -7.01 7.99 -0.78
N GLY A 265 -5.94 8.12 -1.55
CA GLY A 265 -5.97 8.68 -2.89
C GLY A 265 -6.79 7.86 -3.88
N LEU A 266 -6.73 6.53 -3.80
CA LEU A 266 -7.61 5.62 -4.54
C LEU A 266 -9.09 5.96 -4.34
N GLY A 267 -9.52 6.16 -3.08
CA GLY A 267 -10.90 6.54 -2.78
C GLY A 267 -11.27 7.91 -3.36
N ILE A 268 -10.37 8.90 -3.25
CA ILE A 268 -10.56 10.24 -3.83
C ILE A 268 -10.72 10.16 -5.35
N MET A 269 -9.84 9.41 -6.03
CA MET A 269 -9.92 9.21 -7.48
C MET A 269 -11.22 8.51 -7.87
N ALA A 270 -11.71 7.56 -7.07
CA ALA A 270 -12.99 6.92 -7.27
C ALA A 270 -14.21 7.82 -6.96
N GLY A 271 -14.01 9.08 -6.53
CA GLY A 271 -15.08 10.03 -6.22
C GLY A 271 -15.71 9.81 -4.83
N LEU A 272 -14.99 9.20 -3.90
CA LEU A 272 -15.36 9.11 -2.49
C LEU A 272 -14.86 10.33 -1.73
N GLU A 273 -15.59 10.74 -0.68
CA GLU A 273 -15.06 11.71 0.28
C GLU A 273 -13.96 11.05 1.11
N ALA A 274 -12.85 11.75 1.34
CA ALA A 274 -11.82 11.25 2.23
C ALA A 274 -12.03 11.77 3.65
N VAL A 275 -11.90 10.88 4.64
CA VAL A 275 -11.77 11.31 6.03
C VAL A 275 -10.56 12.25 6.15
N ASP A 276 -10.73 13.27 6.99
CA ASP A 276 -9.62 14.14 7.40
C ASP A 276 -8.48 13.30 7.98
N GLY A 277 -7.31 13.38 7.35
CA GLY A 277 -6.13 12.64 7.74
C GLY A 277 -5.74 12.86 9.20
N ALA A 278 -6.00 14.05 9.76
CA ALA A 278 -5.70 14.36 11.17
C ALA A 278 -6.49 13.47 12.15
N ARG A 279 -7.65 12.95 11.75
CA ARG A 279 -8.46 12.02 12.57
C ARG A 279 -7.90 10.60 12.59
N LEU A 280 -7.01 10.28 11.65
CA LEU A 280 -6.40 8.96 11.48
C LEU A 280 -4.89 8.97 11.75
N ALA A 281 -4.25 10.14 11.74
CA ALA A 281 -2.83 10.32 11.99
C ALA A 281 -2.47 9.87 13.41
N GLY A 282 -1.63 8.83 13.52
CA GLY A 282 -1.26 8.23 14.81
C GLY A 282 -2.43 7.59 15.57
N ALA A 283 -3.59 7.43 14.94
CA ALA A 283 -4.76 6.83 15.54
C ALA A 283 -4.57 5.32 15.69
N ASP A 284 -5.09 4.76 16.79
CA ASP A 284 -5.17 3.32 16.95
C ASP A 284 -6.31 2.70 16.12
N LEU A 285 -6.32 1.37 16.06
CA LEU A 285 -7.29 0.59 15.29
C LEU A 285 -8.74 0.82 15.77
N ARG A 286 -8.96 1.05 17.07
CA ARG A 286 -10.28 1.35 17.66
C ARG A 286 -10.79 2.71 17.20
N THR A 287 -9.91 3.70 17.17
CA THR A 287 -10.21 5.04 16.69
C THR A 287 -10.57 4.99 15.21
N GLN A 288 -9.82 4.25 14.39
CA GLN A 288 -10.16 4.04 12.99
C GLN A 288 -11.56 3.41 12.82
N ALA A 289 -11.89 2.39 13.62
CA ALA A 289 -13.22 1.77 13.61
C ALA A 289 -14.33 2.77 13.98
N ALA A 290 -14.10 3.55 15.03
CA ALA A 290 -15.05 4.56 15.51
C ALA A 290 -15.30 5.65 14.46
N VAL A 291 -14.24 6.14 13.82
CA VAL A 291 -14.32 7.12 12.72
C VAL A 291 -15.12 6.54 11.55
N ALA A 292 -14.82 5.30 11.13
CA ALA A 292 -15.57 4.66 10.04
C ALA A 292 -17.06 4.53 10.35
N LEU A 293 -17.41 4.13 11.57
CA LEU A 293 -18.80 4.02 12.02
C LEU A 293 -19.50 5.39 12.11
N GLU A 294 -18.79 6.44 12.51
CA GLU A 294 -19.33 7.79 12.52
C GLU A 294 -19.67 8.27 11.10
N GLU A 295 -18.77 8.06 10.15
CA GLU A 295 -19.01 8.43 8.75
C GLU A 295 -20.13 7.58 8.14
N LEU A 296 -20.22 6.29 8.46
CA LEU A 296 -21.31 5.41 8.02
C LEU A 296 -22.68 5.81 8.59
N LYS A 297 -22.78 6.63 9.65
CA LYS A 297 -24.06 7.23 10.06
C LYS A 297 -24.56 8.23 9.01
N LYS A 298 -23.64 8.93 8.35
CA LYS A 298 -23.90 10.02 7.39
C LYS A 298 -23.89 9.54 5.94
N LYS A 299 -23.18 8.44 5.65
CA LYS A 299 -22.93 7.91 4.29
C LYS A 299 -23.52 6.52 4.09
N ASP A 300 -23.62 6.09 2.83
CA ASP A 300 -24.17 4.77 2.46
C ASP A 300 -23.08 3.71 2.32
N PHE A 301 -21.85 4.13 2.03
CA PHE A 301 -20.71 3.27 1.75
C PHE A 301 -19.43 3.74 2.43
N ALA A 302 -18.63 2.79 2.92
CA ALA A 302 -17.27 3.04 3.35
C ALA A 302 -16.29 2.04 2.71
N TYR A 303 -15.23 2.56 2.11
CA TYR A 303 -14.01 1.82 1.81
C TYR A 303 -13.03 2.03 2.97
N ILE A 304 -12.85 0.99 3.79
CA ILE A 304 -12.02 1.00 4.99
C ILE A 304 -10.78 0.18 4.67
N HIS A 305 -9.60 0.80 4.74
CA HIS A 305 -8.34 0.12 4.50
C HIS A 305 -7.52 0.06 5.78
N VAL A 306 -6.99 -1.13 6.08
CA VAL A 306 -6.07 -1.37 7.19
C VAL A 306 -4.85 -2.12 6.66
N LYS A 307 -3.68 -1.70 7.13
CA LYS A 307 -2.39 -2.35 6.91
C LYS A 307 -1.71 -2.48 8.26
N LEU A 308 -0.96 -3.56 8.45
CA LEU A 308 -0.06 -3.66 9.59
C LEU A 308 1.03 -2.56 9.54
N PRO A 309 1.57 -2.12 10.70
CA PRO A 309 2.66 -1.14 10.73
C PRO A 309 3.85 -1.56 9.88
N ASP A 310 4.56 -0.60 9.28
CA ASP A 310 5.68 -0.89 8.38
C ASP A 310 6.81 -1.65 9.11
N GLU A 311 7.00 -1.40 10.41
CA GLU A 311 7.93 -2.14 11.29
C GLU A 311 7.61 -3.63 11.35
N VAL A 312 6.32 -3.96 11.40
CA VAL A 312 5.83 -5.34 11.48
C VAL A 312 5.87 -6.00 10.10
N VAL A 313 5.55 -5.22 9.07
CA VAL A 313 5.50 -5.68 7.69
C VAL A 313 6.89 -5.99 7.15
N TYR A 314 7.85 -5.09 7.35
CA TYR A 314 9.22 -5.26 6.86
C TYR A 314 10.17 -5.92 7.87
N GLY A 315 9.73 -6.10 9.11
CA GLY A 315 10.49 -6.75 10.16
C GLY A 315 10.54 -8.28 10.03
N GLU A 316 11.52 -8.89 10.70
CA GLU A 316 11.67 -10.35 10.75
C GLU A 316 10.85 -11.00 11.87
N ASP A 317 10.25 -10.21 12.78
CA ASP A 317 9.50 -10.71 13.93
C ASP A 317 8.11 -11.23 13.52
N VAL A 318 8.07 -12.54 13.25
CA VAL A 318 6.85 -13.26 12.92
C VAL A 318 5.80 -13.18 14.05
N ALA A 319 6.23 -13.15 15.31
CA ALA A 319 5.30 -13.05 16.44
C ALA A 319 4.66 -11.66 16.53
N ALA A 320 5.39 -10.61 16.19
CA ALA A 320 4.83 -9.27 16.05
C ALA A 320 3.78 -9.22 14.93
N LYS A 321 3.99 -9.90 13.79
CA LYS A 321 2.99 -10.01 12.72
C LYS A 321 1.71 -10.71 13.18
N VAL A 322 1.84 -11.84 13.88
CA VAL A 322 0.69 -12.55 14.48
C VAL A 322 -0.09 -11.62 15.43
N LYS A 323 0.59 -10.95 16.36
CA LYS A 323 -0.04 -10.00 17.30
C LYS A 323 -0.72 -8.83 16.59
N GLY A 324 -0.11 -8.32 15.52
CA GLY A 324 -0.67 -7.25 14.69
C GLY A 324 -1.99 -7.69 14.03
N ILE A 325 -2.04 -8.90 13.48
CA ILE A 325 -3.27 -9.47 12.89
C ILE A 325 -4.36 -9.63 13.96
N GLU A 326 -4.02 -10.17 15.13
CA GLU A 326 -4.96 -10.30 16.26
C GLU A 326 -5.49 -8.94 16.74
N ALA A 327 -4.64 -7.91 16.74
CA ALA A 327 -5.04 -6.55 17.06
C ALA A 327 -6.03 -6.00 16.02
N VAL A 328 -5.77 -6.18 14.72
CA VAL A 328 -6.71 -5.79 13.66
C VAL A 328 -8.08 -6.44 13.86
N ASP A 329 -8.11 -7.75 14.11
CA ASP A 329 -9.37 -8.46 14.34
C ASP A 329 -10.12 -7.94 15.57
N ARG A 330 -9.43 -7.81 16.71
CA ARG A 330 -10.02 -7.42 18.00
C ARG A 330 -10.40 -5.94 18.09
N GLU A 331 -9.60 -5.06 17.48
CA GLU A 331 -9.66 -3.61 17.72
C GLU A 331 -10.27 -2.84 16.55
N LEU A 332 -10.23 -3.39 15.33
CA LEU A 332 -10.90 -2.81 14.17
C LEU A 332 -12.12 -3.63 13.76
N VAL A 333 -11.94 -4.92 13.43
CA VAL A 333 -13.01 -5.75 12.83
C VAL A 333 -14.16 -5.98 13.81
N GLY A 334 -13.86 -6.37 15.05
CA GLY A 334 -14.85 -6.57 16.11
C GLY A 334 -15.73 -5.34 16.35
N PRO A 335 -15.14 -4.18 16.71
CA PRO A 335 -15.89 -2.94 16.91
C PRO A 335 -16.68 -2.50 15.67
N LEU A 336 -16.12 -2.65 14.48
CA LEU A 336 -16.81 -2.34 13.22
C LEU A 336 -18.06 -3.22 13.05
N PHE A 337 -17.97 -4.52 13.30
CA PHE A 337 -19.10 -5.44 13.23
C PHE A 337 -20.21 -5.11 14.22
N GLU A 338 -19.84 -4.86 15.49
CA GLU A 338 -20.78 -4.47 16.53
C GLU A 338 -21.46 -3.14 16.22
N GLY A 339 -20.71 -2.18 15.67
CA GLY A 339 -21.23 -0.90 15.25
C GLY A 339 -22.17 -1.01 14.04
N LEU A 340 -21.81 -1.78 13.02
CA LEU A 340 -22.64 -2.01 11.84
C LEU A 340 -23.99 -2.63 12.20
N ALA A 341 -24.01 -3.61 13.11
CA ALA A 341 -25.25 -4.20 13.60
C ALA A 341 -26.20 -3.17 14.25
N LYS A 342 -25.65 -2.15 14.90
CA LYS A 342 -26.43 -1.04 15.50
C LYS A 342 -26.93 -0.03 14.46
N LEU A 343 -26.31 0.04 13.28
CA LEU A 343 -26.71 0.92 12.18
C LEU A 343 -27.82 0.32 11.29
N GLY A 344 -28.26 -0.91 11.58
CA GLY A 344 -29.32 -1.61 10.86
C GLY A 344 -28.76 -2.64 9.88
N THR A 345 -29.46 -2.85 8.75
CA THR A 345 -29.01 -3.83 7.74
C THR A 345 -27.73 -3.36 7.04
N TYR A 346 -26.80 -4.28 6.80
CA TYR A 346 -25.54 -3.99 6.14
C TYR A 346 -25.09 -5.12 5.21
N ARG A 347 -24.24 -4.75 4.26
CA ARG A 347 -23.44 -5.67 3.45
C ARG A 347 -21.98 -5.33 3.63
N ILE A 348 -21.16 -6.36 3.83
CA ILE A 348 -19.73 -6.19 4.00
C ILE A 348 -19.01 -7.22 3.14
N VAL A 349 -17.95 -6.78 2.48
CA VAL A 349 -16.90 -7.66 1.96
C VAL A 349 -15.61 -7.32 2.68
N ALA A 350 -14.99 -8.32 3.31
CA ALA A 350 -13.60 -8.22 3.73
C ALA A 350 -12.74 -8.86 2.64
N VAL A 351 -11.67 -8.18 2.26
CA VAL A 351 -10.68 -8.66 1.29
C VAL A 351 -9.32 -8.65 1.96
N CYS A 352 -8.54 -9.70 1.74
CA CYS A 352 -7.20 -9.88 2.28
C CYS A 352 -6.24 -10.32 1.18
N ASP A 353 -5.04 -9.76 1.17
CA ASP A 353 -3.96 -10.12 0.27
C ASP A 353 -2.61 -10.15 1.01
N SER A 354 -1.55 -10.51 0.30
CA SER A 354 -0.18 -10.56 0.83
C SER A 354 0.53 -9.21 0.84
N GLY A 355 -0.12 -8.14 0.34
CA GLY A 355 0.50 -6.85 0.09
C GLY A 355 1.75 -6.94 -0.80
N ASN A 356 2.61 -5.92 -0.71
CA ASN A 356 3.84 -5.80 -1.52
C ASN A 356 5.10 -6.42 -0.86
N VAL A 357 4.98 -7.09 0.27
CA VAL A 357 6.07 -7.42 1.20
C VAL A 357 6.98 -8.55 0.68
N HIS A 358 6.46 -9.38 -0.22
CA HIS A 358 7.12 -10.63 -0.65
C HIS A 358 7.23 -10.76 -2.17
N HIS A 359 7.21 -9.64 -2.90
CA HIS A 359 7.53 -9.56 -4.33
C HIS A 359 8.96 -10.09 -4.59
N GLY A 360 9.10 -11.41 -4.68
CA GLY A 360 10.40 -12.09 -4.73
C GLY A 360 10.40 -13.51 -4.17
N GLN A 361 9.37 -13.93 -3.42
CA GLN A 361 9.10 -15.34 -3.15
C GLN A 361 7.96 -15.81 -4.07
N ALA A 362 8.14 -16.97 -4.69
CA ALA A 362 7.40 -17.47 -5.85
C ALA A 362 5.93 -17.90 -5.61
N ALA A 363 5.21 -17.26 -4.69
CA ALA A 363 3.78 -17.48 -4.52
C ALA A 363 3.09 -16.19 -4.08
N GLU A 364 2.83 -15.29 -5.05
CA GLU A 364 1.64 -14.45 -4.96
C GLU A 364 0.43 -15.41 -4.94
N GLY A 365 0.00 -15.78 -3.73
CA GLY A 365 -1.29 -16.44 -3.57
C GLY A 365 -2.37 -15.46 -4.02
N PRO A 366 -3.40 -15.89 -4.77
CA PRO A 366 -4.54 -15.02 -5.02
C PRO A 366 -5.08 -14.53 -3.68
N GLY A 367 -5.34 -13.22 -3.57
CA GLY A 367 -6.06 -12.69 -2.42
C GLY A 367 -7.40 -13.41 -2.24
N PHE A 368 -8.03 -13.25 -1.09
CA PHE A 368 -9.29 -13.93 -0.79
C PHE A 368 -10.26 -12.97 -0.10
N PHE A 369 -11.52 -13.36 -0.07
CA PHE A 369 -12.59 -12.51 0.41
C PHE A 369 -13.58 -13.29 1.27
N ALA A 370 -14.27 -12.56 2.14
CA ALA A 370 -15.49 -12.99 2.79
C ALA A 370 -16.58 -11.93 2.59
N TYR A 371 -17.74 -12.34 2.08
CA TYR A 371 -18.90 -11.50 1.83
C TYR A 371 -20.05 -11.90 2.74
N ARG A 372 -20.71 -10.91 3.36
CA ARG A 372 -21.89 -11.12 4.18
C ARG A 372 -22.96 -10.07 3.90
N ASP A 373 -24.18 -10.54 3.72
CA ASP A 373 -25.40 -9.73 3.74
C ASP A 373 -26.11 -10.00 5.07
N SER A 374 -26.28 -8.97 5.90
CA SER A 374 -26.89 -9.12 7.22
C SER A 374 -28.39 -9.44 7.17
N ALA A 375 -29.04 -9.25 6.02
CA ALA A 375 -30.46 -9.55 5.82
C ALA A 375 -30.69 -10.96 5.25
N ALA A 376 -29.64 -11.63 4.76
CA ALA A 376 -29.74 -12.98 4.23
C ALA A 376 -29.79 -14.03 5.36
N ALA A 377 -30.43 -15.17 5.08
CA ALA A 377 -30.40 -16.31 6.00
C ALA A 377 -28.94 -16.77 6.20
N PRO A 378 -28.51 -17.03 7.46
CA PRO A 378 -27.13 -17.37 7.73
C PRO A 378 -26.80 -18.76 7.16
N SER A 379 -25.89 -18.83 6.20
CA SER A 379 -25.27 -20.07 5.74
C SER A 379 -24.08 -20.39 6.64
N VAL A 380 -24.35 -20.97 7.82
CA VAL A 380 -23.29 -21.20 8.82
C VAL A 380 -22.49 -22.45 8.48
N GLU A 381 -21.29 -22.27 7.92
CA GLU A 381 -20.27 -23.32 7.89
C GLU A 381 -19.34 -23.16 9.09
N ALA A 382 -19.73 -23.74 10.23
CA ALA A 382 -19.09 -23.50 11.53
C ALA A 382 -17.59 -23.84 11.62
N ALA A 383 -17.05 -24.62 10.69
CA ALA A 383 -15.65 -25.05 10.69
C ALA A 383 -14.69 -24.09 9.94
N ARG A 384 -15.23 -23.13 9.19
CA ARG A 384 -14.45 -22.26 8.30
C ARG A 384 -13.78 -21.12 9.07
N ARG A 385 -12.54 -20.81 8.74
CA ARG A 385 -11.73 -19.69 9.24
C ARG A 385 -11.36 -18.74 8.09
N PHE A 386 -11.10 -17.48 8.41
CA PHE A 386 -10.66 -16.47 7.44
C PHE A 386 -9.14 -16.59 7.21
N ILE A 387 -8.72 -17.69 6.61
CA ILE A 387 -7.32 -18.05 6.39
C ILE A 387 -7.11 -18.52 4.95
N GLU A 388 -5.85 -18.51 4.49
CA GLU A 388 -5.51 -18.87 3.12
C GLU A 388 -5.87 -20.33 2.79
N ALA A 389 -5.67 -21.26 3.73
CA ALA A 389 -5.98 -22.68 3.52
C ALA A 389 -7.47 -22.92 3.25
N ASP A 390 -8.35 -22.34 4.06
CA ASP A 390 -9.80 -22.50 3.91
C ASP A 390 -10.31 -21.77 2.67
N ALA A 391 -9.69 -20.64 2.30
CA ALA A 391 -10.04 -19.93 1.07
C ALA A 391 -9.73 -20.79 -0.16
N ARG A 392 -8.57 -21.48 -0.16
CA ARG A 392 -8.18 -22.45 -1.20
C ARG A 392 -9.06 -23.69 -1.23
N ALA A 393 -9.56 -24.13 -0.08
CA ALA A 393 -10.45 -25.27 0.03
C ALA A 393 -11.92 -24.95 -0.31
N SER A 394 -12.26 -23.66 -0.51
CA SER A 394 -13.61 -23.24 -0.82
C SER A 394 -14.12 -23.81 -2.14
N VAL A 395 -15.38 -24.26 -2.14
CA VAL A 395 -16.11 -24.66 -3.36
C VAL A 395 -16.63 -23.47 -4.17
N VAL A 396 -16.51 -22.26 -3.64
CA VAL A 396 -16.90 -21.03 -4.33
C VAL A 396 -15.89 -20.75 -5.45
N PRO A 397 -16.33 -20.60 -6.71
CA PRO A 397 -15.43 -20.27 -7.81
C PRO A 397 -14.69 -18.95 -7.53
N PRO A 398 -13.40 -18.82 -7.92
CA PRO A 398 -12.68 -17.57 -7.78
C PRO A 398 -13.46 -16.38 -8.33
N ARG A 399 -13.54 -15.29 -7.56
CA ARG A 399 -14.34 -14.12 -7.91
C ARG A 399 -13.49 -13.02 -8.51
N ASP A 400 -13.97 -12.46 -9.62
CA ASP A 400 -13.41 -11.25 -10.22
C ASP A 400 -13.62 -10.05 -9.27
N ALA A 401 -12.50 -9.49 -8.81
CA ALA A 401 -12.51 -8.36 -7.88
C ALA A 401 -13.25 -7.14 -8.45
N THR A 402 -13.27 -6.96 -9.79
CA THR A 402 -13.98 -5.86 -10.47
C THR A 402 -15.50 -5.91 -10.32
N LYS A 403 -16.04 -7.03 -9.82
CA LYS A 403 -17.48 -7.22 -9.63
C LYS A 403 -17.97 -6.96 -8.20
N PHE A 404 -17.08 -6.81 -7.20
CA PHE A 404 -17.51 -6.67 -5.81
C PHE A 404 -18.35 -5.44 -5.56
N VAL A 405 -17.92 -4.28 -6.06
CA VAL A 405 -18.69 -3.05 -5.82
C VAL A 405 -20.11 -3.18 -6.37
N VAL A 406 -20.29 -3.70 -7.58
CA VAL A 406 -21.62 -3.88 -8.17
C VAL A 406 -22.45 -4.88 -7.36
N ARG A 407 -21.83 -5.96 -6.90
CA ARG A 407 -22.48 -6.97 -6.06
C ARG A 407 -22.96 -6.41 -4.73
N LEU A 408 -22.15 -5.58 -4.07
CA LEU A 408 -22.55 -4.92 -2.81
C LEU A 408 -23.84 -4.12 -2.99
N PHE A 409 -24.02 -3.46 -4.13
CA PHE A 409 -25.17 -2.60 -4.43
C PHE A 409 -26.29 -3.25 -5.22
N ALA A 410 -26.13 -4.50 -5.66
CA ALA A 410 -27.16 -5.20 -6.39
C ALA A 410 -28.41 -5.35 -5.49
N LYS A 411 -29.57 -4.89 -5.96
CA LYS A 411 -30.84 -5.18 -5.25
C LYS A 411 -30.96 -6.70 -5.13
N GLY A 412 -31.18 -7.19 -3.91
CA GLY A 412 -31.21 -8.63 -3.64
C GLY A 412 -32.06 -9.36 -4.67
N THR A 413 -31.46 -10.36 -5.33
CA THR A 413 -32.16 -11.31 -6.19
C THR A 413 -33.03 -12.22 -5.38
#